data_AF-A0A1I0F881-F1
#
_entry.id   AF-A0A1I0F881-F1
#
_cell.length_a   1.000
_cell.length_b   1.000
_cell.length_c   1.000
_cell.angle_alpha   90.00
_cell.angle_beta   90.00
_cell.angle_gamma   90.00
#
_symmetry.space_group_name_H-M   'P 1'
#
loop_
_entity.id
_entity.type
_entity.pdbx_description
1 polymer ?
#
loop_
_entity_poly.entity_id
_entity_poly.type
_entity_poly.pdbx_seq_one_letter_code
_entity_poly.pdbx_strand_id
1 'polypeptide(L)'
;MPTLLPTSQVTLRRLPPPAMLTVTLLLAAWLINGAGPVGVMAPADPGAGQYIRAEALSDSQQIAFAPVDRAIHRLRLDGKERPDQFEAYEDVLQALAKSLPAGHGQQAMERAGQLLRSSLPDAAASELIAVLPDFLRYRQLEQTLPELTPDGPRTAEAAWVQLRLQHALRRSVLGEAVADQLYGTAHRMTEIHLVRRLIMQREDLDDAQKQHLIRKHMEALVVDQDSVGSEP
;
A
#
# COMPACT_ATOMS: atom_id res chain seq x y z
N MET A 1 -5.81 -41.01 51.24
CA MET A 1 -4.53 -40.57 50.66
C MET A 1 -4.84 -39.66 49.49
N PRO A 2 -4.61 -38.34 49.58
CA PRO A 2 -4.93 -37.42 48.50
C PRO A 2 -3.76 -37.31 47.52
N THR A 3 -4.11 -37.39 46.25
CA THR A 3 -3.25 -37.35 45.07
C THR A 3 -2.77 -35.92 44.81
N LEU A 4 -1.45 -35.71 44.79
CA LEU A 4 -0.84 -34.46 44.34
C LEU A 4 -0.85 -34.42 42.81
N LEU A 5 -1.58 -33.45 42.24
CA LEU A 5 -1.45 -33.07 40.83
C LEU A 5 -0.29 -32.05 40.68
N PRO A 6 0.55 -32.16 39.64
CA PRO A 6 1.62 -31.20 39.41
C PRO A 6 1.07 -29.87 38.90
N THR A 7 1.49 -28.79 39.55
CA THR A 7 1.26 -27.40 39.17
C THR A 7 2.06 -27.09 37.89
N SER A 8 1.40 -27.01 36.74
CA SER A 8 2.01 -26.48 35.52
C SER A 8 2.03 -24.95 35.59
N GLN A 9 3.20 -24.39 35.94
CA GLN A 9 3.46 -22.97 35.74
C GLN A 9 3.56 -22.70 34.22
N VAL A 10 2.60 -21.95 33.69
CA VAL A 10 2.67 -21.41 32.33
C VAL A 10 3.61 -20.20 32.35
N THR A 11 4.84 -20.41 31.91
CA THR A 11 5.80 -19.34 31.65
C THR A 11 5.34 -18.54 30.43
N LEU A 12 4.81 -17.34 30.67
CA LEU A 12 4.61 -16.32 29.63
C LEU A 12 5.95 -16.00 28.98
N ARG A 13 6.21 -16.59 27.82
CA ARG A 13 7.40 -16.34 27.01
C ARG A 13 7.28 -14.94 26.41
N ARG A 14 7.91 -13.96 27.07
CA ARG A 14 8.09 -12.61 26.53
C ARG A 14 8.72 -12.69 25.14
N LEU A 15 8.12 -12.01 24.18
CA LEU A 15 8.69 -11.77 22.85
C LEU A 15 10.11 -11.19 23.01
N PRO A 16 11.10 -11.70 22.25
CA PRO A 16 12.46 -11.23 22.40
C PRO A 16 12.60 -9.81 21.79
N PRO A 17 13.39 -8.92 22.41
CA PRO A 17 13.62 -7.55 21.95
C PRO A 17 14.37 -7.32 20.60
N PRO A 18 15.02 -8.28 19.91
CA PRO A 18 15.80 -7.94 18.72
C PRO A 18 14.96 -7.68 17.45
N ALA A 19 13.67 -8.04 17.44
CA ALA A 19 12.79 -7.81 16.29
C ALA A 19 12.37 -6.32 16.14
N MET A 20 12.25 -5.57 17.25
CA MET A 20 12.04 -4.12 17.17
C MET A 20 13.33 -3.38 16.78
N LEU A 21 14.50 -3.87 17.23
CA LEU A 21 15.79 -3.24 16.91
C LEU A 21 16.18 -3.33 15.43
N THR A 22 15.78 -4.39 14.73
CA THR A 22 16.09 -4.57 13.30
C THR A 22 15.30 -3.61 12.40
N VAL A 23 14.04 -3.32 12.74
CA VAL A 23 13.21 -2.36 11.99
C VAL A 23 13.72 -0.92 12.19
N THR A 24 14.15 -0.56 13.40
CA THR A 24 14.72 0.77 13.67
C THR A 24 16.10 0.98 13.03
N LEU A 25 16.94 -0.07 12.97
CA LEU A 25 18.28 0.00 12.37
C LEU A 25 18.25 0.10 10.84
N LEU A 26 17.28 -0.53 10.16
CA LEU A 26 17.14 -0.44 8.70
C LEU A 26 16.67 0.95 8.23
N LEU A 27 15.83 1.62 9.01
CA LEU A 27 15.44 3.02 8.78
C LEU A 27 16.60 4.01 8.98
N ALA A 28 17.47 3.74 9.96
CA ALA A 28 18.65 4.57 10.24
C ALA A 28 19.78 4.38 9.20
N ALA A 29 19.99 3.16 8.69
CA ALA A 29 21.01 2.88 7.68
C ALA A 29 20.71 3.52 6.31
N TRP A 30 19.43 3.76 5.99
CA TRP A 30 19.04 4.38 4.72
C TRP A 30 19.17 5.91 4.72
N LEU A 31 19.00 6.56 5.88
CA LEU A 31 19.20 8.02 6.03
C LEU A 31 20.67 8.48 5.86
N ILE A 32 21.64 7.57 5.99
CA ILE A 32 23.08 7.90 6.02
C ILE A 32 23.75 7.83 4.63
N ASN A 33 23.17 7.11 3.66
CA ASN A 33 23.82 6.84 2.36
C ASN A 33 23.33 7.73 1.19
N GLY A 34 22.65 8.85 1.48
CA GLY A 34 22.29 9.84 0.47
C GLY A 34 23.38 10.87 0.21
N ALA A 35 24.34 10.61 -0.71
CA ALA A 35 25.17 11.66 -1.32
C ALA A 35 25.92 11.22 -2.61
N GLY A 36 25.45 11.71 -3.78
CA GLY A 36 26.24 12.19 -4.93
C GLY A 36 26.75 11.20 -6.01
N PRO A 37 27.14 11.69 -7.23
CA PRO A 37 27.45 13.08 -7.56
C PRO A 37 26.62 13.72 -8.69
N VAL A 38 26.70 15.05 -8.69
CA VAL A 38 26.13 16.02 -9.62
C VAL A 38 26.88 15.98 -10.96
N GLY A 39 26.16 15.76 -12.05
CA GLY A 39 26.67 15.86 -13.42
C GLY A 39 26.21 17.17 -14.08
N VAL A 40 27.16 17.94 -14.60
CA VAL A 40 26.97 19.24 -15.26
C VAL A 40 26.22 19.06 -16.58
N MET A 41 25.17 19.84 -16.83
CA MET A 41 24.57 20.01 -18.16
C MET A 41 24.64 21.46 -18.63
N ALA A 42 25.07 21.63 -19.87
CA ALA A 42 25.26 22.88 -20.59
C ALA A 42 23.95 23.69 -20.74
N PRO A 43 24.02 25.02 -20.96
CA PRO A 43 22.83 25.83 -21.21
C PRO A 43 22.13 25.40 -22.50
N ALA A 44 20.79 25.34 -22.45
CA ALA A 44 19.94 25.09 -23.61
C ALA A 44 19.98 26.27 -24.59
N ASP A 45 20.21 25.94 -25.86
CA ASP A 45 20.18 26.81 -27.03
C ASP A 45 18.74 27.33 -27.29
N PRO A 46 18.48 28.65 -27.34
CA PRO A 46 17.15 29.19 -27.55
C PRO A 46 16.86 29.33 -29.04
N GLY A 47 16.47 28.25 -29.73
CA GLY A 47 16.05 28.42 -31.13
C GLY A 47 15.91 27.19 -32.02
N ALA A 48 15.08 26.22 -31.66
CA ALA A 48 14.43 25.27 -32.58
C ALA A 48 13.45 24.44 -31.74
N GLY A 49 12.14 24.46 -31.91
CA GLY A 49 11.43 24.12 -33.13
C GLY A 49 10.57 22.90 -32.83
N GLN A 50 9.28 22.97 -33.20
CA GLN A 50 8.31 21.87 -33.25
C GLN A 50 7.58 21.52 -31.93
N TYR A 51 6.32 21.96 -31.87
CA TYR A 51 5.29 21.31 -31.06
C TYR A 51 5.13 19.87 -31.57
N ILE A 52 5.75 18.92 -30.87
CA ILE A 52 5.57 17.50 -31.15
C ILE A 52 4.12 17.14 -30.82
N ARG A 53 3.32 16.94 -31.86
CA ARG A 53 2.09 16.15 -31.81
C ARG A 53 2.46 14.81 -31.18
N ALA A 54 1.78 14.42 -30.10
CA ALA A 54 2.03 13.16 -29.41
C ALA A 54 2.20 12.02 -30.43
N GLU A 55 3.41 11.45 -30.49
CA GLU A 55 3.62 10.23 -31.26
C GLU A 55 2.65 9.19 -30.72
N ALA A 56 1.72 8.73 -31.57
CA ALA A 56 0.86 7.61 -31.24
C ALA A 56 1.75 6.45 -30.74
N LEU A 57 1.36 5.83 -29.63
CA LEU A 57 2.09 4.69 -29.06
C LEU A 57 2.42 3.68 -30.17
N SER A 58 3.65 3.18 -30.19
CA SER A 58 4.02 2.11 -31.13
C SER A 58 3.17 0.86 -30.90
N ASP A 59 3.00 -0.01 -31.90
CA ASP A 59 2.20 -1.23 -31.76
C ASP A 59 2.63 -2.09 -30.56
N SER A 60 3.93 -2.18 -30.31
CA SER A 60 4.50 -2.86 -29.14
C SER A 60 4.12 -2.20 -27.81
N GLN A 61 3.98 -0.87 -27.78
CA GLN A 61 3.55 -0.11 -26.61
C GLN A 61 2.05 -0.23 -26.40
N GLN A 62 1.24 -0.20 -27.46
CA GLN A 62 -0.21 -0.42 -27.37
C GLN A 62 -0.51 -1.79 -26.76
N ILE A 63 0.22 -2.84 -27.15
CA ILE A 63 0.10 -4.17 -26.55
C ILE A 63 0.49 -4.15 -25.05
N ALA A 64 1.59 -3.47 -24.70
CA ALA A 64 2.05 -3.36 -23.32
C ALA A 64 1.08 -2.60 -22.41
N PHE A 65 0.40 -1.58 -22.94
CA PHE A 65 -0.54 -0.73 -22.20
C PHE A 65 -2.00 -1.18 -22.30
N ALA A 66 -2.34 -2.18 -23.12
CA ALA A 66 -3.69 -2.74 -23.20
C ALA A 66 -4.29 -3.15 -21.83
N PRO A 67 -3.54 -3.68 -20.85
CA PRO A 67 -4.06 -3.90 -19.50
C PRO A 67 -4.47 -2.61 -18.77
N VAL A 68 -3.72 -1.51 -19.00
CA VAL A 68 -4.00 -0.19 -18.43
C VAL A 68 -5.27 0.38 -19.04
N ASP A 69 -5.43 0.31 -20.36
CA ASP A 69 -6.65 0.75 -21.03
C ASP A 69 -7.87 -0.01 -20.51
N ARG A 70 -7.77 -1.33 -20.32
CA ARG A 70 -8.86 -2.13 -19.74
C ARG A 70 -9.18 -1.73 -18.30
N ALA A 71 -8.18 -1.37 -17.49
CA ALA A 71 -8.39 -0.91 -16.13
C ALA A 71 -9.10 0.45 -16.12
N ILE A 72 -8.66 1.38 -16.99
CA ILE A 72 -9.27 2.70 -17.17
C ILE A 72 -10.75 2.56 -17.58
N HIS A 73 -11.08 1.66 -18.52
CA HIS A 73 -12.48 1.46 -18.95
C HIS A 73 -13.40 0.90 -17.87
N ARG A 74 -12.85 0.30 -16.80
CA ARG A 74 -13.63 -0.17 -15.64
C ARG A 74 -13.79 0.89 -14.56
N LEU A 75 -13.01 1.96 -14.63
CA LEU A 75 -13.07 3.06 -13.68
C LEU A 75 -14.40 3.78 -13.85
N ARG A 76 -15.23 3.71 -12.82
CA ARG A 76 -16.50 4.42 -12.78
C ARG A 76 -16.26 5.81 -12.23
N LEU A 77 -16.55 6.82 -13.04
CA LEU A 77 -16.42 8.22 -12.66
C LEU A 77 -17.77 8.79 -12.22
N ASP A 78 -17.73 9.63 -11.19
CA ASP A 78 -18.83 10.38 -10.64
C ASP A 78 -19.15 11.62 -11.51
N GLY A 79 -20.16 12.39 -11.10
CA GLY A 79 -20.55 13.62 -11.78
C GLY A 79 -19.50 14.74 -11.75
N LYS A 80 -18.39 14.57 -11.02
CA LYS A 80 -17.24 15.49 -10.95
C LYS A 80 -16.02 14.94 -11.69
N GLU A 81 -16.21 13.89 -12.50
CA GLU A 81 -15.15 13.25 -13.29
C GLU A 81 -14.03 12.63 -12.42
N ARG A 82 -14.34 12.29 -11.17
CA ARG A 82 -13.47 11.56 -10.25
C ARG A 82 -14.03 10.16 -10.04
N PRO A 83 -13.24 9.15 -9.64
CA PRO A 83 -13.80 7.85 -9.38
C PRO A 83 -14.81 7.89 -8.23
N ASP A 84 -15.88 7.07 -8.34
CA ASP A 84 -16.89 6.92 -7.28
C ASP A 84 -16.25 6.53 -5.93
N GLN A 85 -15.13 5.80 -5.99
CA GLN A 85 -14.31 5.36 -4.85
C GLN A 85 -12.83 5.44 -5.24
N PHE A 86 -12.01 6.04 -4.39
CA PHE A 86 -10.58 6.20 -4.67
C PHE A 86 -9.86 4.85 -4.77
N GLU A 87 -10.34 3.83 -4.05
CA GLU A 87 -9.87 2.44 -4.17
C GLU A 87 -9.88 1.92 -5.62
N ALA A 88 -10.79 2.42 -6.47
CA ALA A 88 -10.89 2.00 -7.87
C ALA A 88 -9.66 2.39 -8.70
N TYR A 89 -8.86 3.36 -8.24
CA TYR A 89 -7.57 3.68 -8.85
C TYR A 89 -6.53 2.58 -8.69
N GLU A 90 -6.65 1.71 -7.68
CA GLU A 90 -5.65 0.67 -7.41
C GLU A 90 -5.44 -0.23 -8.64
N ASP A 91 -6.51 -0.63 -9.32
CA ASP A 91 -6.44 -1.47 -10.52
C ASP A 91 -5.64 -0.80 -11.65
N VAL A 92 -5.84 0.51 -11.85
CA VAL A 92 -5.13 1.30 -12.87
C VAL A 92 -3.65 1.42 -12.49
N LEU A 93 -3.37 1.74 -11.22
CA LEU A 93 -2.01 1.85 -10.69
C LEU A 93 -1.25 0.52 -10.77
N GLN A 94 -1.91 -0.60 -10.45
CA GLN A 94 -1.33 -1.94 -10.59
C GLN A 94 -1.06 -2.31 -12.05
N ALA A 95 -1.97 -1.96 -12.97
CA ALA A 95 -1.76 -2.19 -14.39
C ALA A 95 -0.55 -1.39 -14.90
N LEU A 96 -0.44 -0.11 -14.52
CA LEU A 96 0.71 0.73 -14.84
C LEU A 96 2.02 0.16 -14.28
N ALA A 97 2.04 -0.28 -13.03
CA ALA A 97 3.21 -0.88 -12.41
C ALA A 97 3.70 -2.15 -13.14
N LYS A 98 2.79 -2.91 -13.75
CA LYS A 98 3.12 -4.11 -14.54
C LYS A 98 3.57 -3.78 -15.96
N SER A 99 3.02 -2.73 -16.55
CA SER A 99 3.29 -2.32 -17.94
C SER A 99 4.56 -1.49 -18.08
N LEU A 100 5.01 -0.82 -17.01
CA LEU A 100 6.21 -0.01 -17.05
C LEU A 100 7.48 -0.86 -16.88
N PRO A 101 8.57 -0.58 -17.64
CA PRO A 101 9.81 -1.36 -17.57
C PRO A 101 10.53 -1.15 -16.23
N ALA A 102 11.17 -2.20 -15.70
CA ALA A 102 11.93 -2.13 -14.45
C ALA A 102 12.96 -0.99 -14.47
N GLY A 103 13.00 -0.19 -13.40
CA GLY A 103 13.83 1.03 -13.34
C GLY A 103 13.20 2.20 -14.10
N HIS A 104 11.91 2.44 -13.88
CA HIS A 104 11.06 3.47 -14.50
C HIS A 104 11.76 4.85 -14.55
N GLY A 105 12.56 5.08 -15.59
CA GLY A 105 13.19 6.37 -15.82
C GLY A 105 12.15 7.44 -16.12
N GLN A 106 12.57 8.70 -16.04
CA GLN A 106 11.68 9.86 -16.22
C GLN A 106 10.82 9.78 -17.51
N GLN A 107 11.39 9.28 -18.60
CA GLN A 107 10.68 9.10 -19.87
C GLN A 107 9.50 8.10 -19.79
N ALA A 108 9.62 7.03 -18.99
CA ALA A 108 8.53 6.06 -18.82
C ALA A 108 7.37 6.67 -18.03
N MET A 109 7.69 7.50 -17.02
CA MET A 109 6.71 8.25 -16.23
C MET A 109 5.98 9.31 -17.05
N GLU A 110 6.70 10.04 -17.90
CA GLU A 110 6.12 11.02 -18.82
C GLU A 110 5.11 10.37 -19.77
N ARG A 111 5.44 9.21 -20.34
CA ARG A 111 4.53 8.45 -21.21
C ARG A 111 3.31 7.94 -20.47
N ALA A 112 3.48 7.38 -19.26
CA ALA A 112 2.34 6.98 -18.43
C ALA A 112 1.42 8.17 -18.14
N GLY A 113 1.99 9.34 -17.84
CA GLY A 113 1.21 10.56 -17.63
C GLY A 113 0.50 11.06 -18.88
N GLN A 114 1.10 10.93 -20.06
CA GLN A 114 0.44 11.25 -21.32
C GLN A 114 -0.75 10.31 -21.59
N LEU A 115 -0.57 9.00 -21.38
CA LEU A 115 -1.65 8.02 -21.53
C LEU A 115 -2.82 8.32 -20.58
N LEU A 116 -2.53 8.62 -19.32
CA LEU A 116 -3.56 8.98 -18.35
C LEU A 116 -4.32 10.24 -18.79
N ARG A 117 -3.63 11.28 -19.26
CA ARG A 117 -4.27 12.51 -19.75
C ARG A 117 -5.07 12.31 -21.05
N SER A 118 -4.70 11.37 -21.90
CA SER A 118 -5.46 11.08 -23.13
C SER A 118 -6.69 10.21 -22.88
N SER A 119 -6.69 9.44 -21.80
CA SER A 119 -7.69 8.38 -21.56
C SER A 119 -8.64 8.69 -20.40
N LEU A 120 -8.36 9.70 -19.58
CA LEU A 120 -9.17 10.11 -18.44
C LEU A 120 -9.41 11.63 -18.45
N PRO A 121 -10.49 12.10 -17.79
CA PRO A 121 -10.67 13.52 -17.52
C PRO A 121 -9.53 14.11 -16.68
N ASP A 122 -9.29 15.41 -16.82
CA ASP A 122 -8.13 16.10 -16.26
C ASP A 122 -7.97 15.91 -14.75
N ALA A 123 -9.09 15.91 -14.01
CA ALA A 123 -9.09 15.71 -12.56
C ALA A 123 -8.56 14.31 -12.19
N ALA A 124 -9.13 13.27 -12.78
CA ALA A 124 -8.75 11.88 -12.50
C ALA A 124 -7.33 11.56 -13.01
N ALA A 125 -6.97 12.06 -14.19
CA ALA A 125 -5.63 11.92 -14.73
C ALA A 125 -4.60 12.55 -13.79
N SER A 126 -4.86 13.77 -13.30
CA SER A 126 -3.94 14.50 -12.42
C SER A 126 -3.74 13.79 -11.08
N GLU A 127 -4.80 13.26 -10.47
CA GLU A 127 -4.70 12.49 -9.23
C GLU A 127 -3.85 11.22 -9.39
N LEU A 128 -4.11 10.43 -10.43
CA LEU A 128 -3.33 9.22 -10.70
C LEU A 128 -1.86 9.53 -10.98
N ILE A 129 -1.59 10.58 -11.76
CA ILE A 129 -0.22 11.01 -12.06
C ILE A 129 0.53 11.44 -10.78
N ALA A 130 -0.15 12.12 -9.85
CA ALA A 130 0.43 12.55 -8.60
C ALA A 130 0.79 11.37 -7.68
N VAL A 131 -0.05 10.32 -7.64
CA VAL A 131 0.15 9.15 -6.77
C VAL A 131 1.12 8.12 -7.36
N LEU A 132 1.22 8.04 -8.69
CA LEU A 132 1.97 6.99 -9.39
C LEU A 132 3.43 6.82 -8.93
N PRO A 133 4.26 7.88 -8.73
CA PRO A 133 5.65 7.70 -8.32
C PRO A 133 5.81 6.97 -6.99
N ASP A 134 5.03 7.38 -5.99
CA ASP A 134 5.06 6.78 -4.66
C ASP A 134 4.43 5.39 -4.66
N PHE A 135 3.40 5.18 -5.49
CA PHE A 135 2.85 3.84 -5.72
C PHE A 135 3.89 2.87 -6.29
N LEU A 136 4.66 3.29 -7.29
CA LEU A 136 5.73 2.46 -7.87
C LEU A 136 6.83 2.17 -6.84
N ARG A 137 7.20 3.16 -6.02
CA ARG A 137 8.13 2.95 -4.90
C ARG A 137 7.57 1.94 -3.89
N TYR A 138 6.31 2.07 -3.52
CA TYR A 138 5.62 1.14 -2.63
C TYR A 138 5.67 -0.28 -3.19
N ARG A 139 5.37 -0.46 -4.48
CA ARG A 139 5.39 -1.79 -5.12
C ARG A 139 6.78 -2.43 -5.14
N GLN A 140 7.84 -1.64 -5.32
CA GLN A 140 9.20 -2.15 -5.24
C GLN A 140 9.56 -2.60 -3.81
N LEU A 141 9.20 -1.80 -2.80
CA LEU A 141 9.43 -2.15 -1.39
C LEU A 141 8.56 -3.33 -0.93
N GLU A 142 7.34 -3.44 -1.43
CA GLU A 142 6.46 -4.55 -1.10
C GLU A 142 7.01 -5.89 -1.60
N GLN A 143 7.73 -5.90 -2.73
CA GLN A 143 8.36 -7.10 -3.28
C GLN A 143 9.49 -7.64 -2.40
N THR A 144 10.05 -6.85 -1.49
CA THR A 144 11.07 -7.32 -0.54
C THR A 144 10.46 -7.85 0.75
N LEU A 145 9.16 -7.61 1.02
CA LEU A 145 8.51 -8.13 2.23
C LEU A 145 8.53 -9.66 2.35
N PRO A 146 8.37 -10.46 1.27
CA PRO A 146 8.52 -11.91 1.35
C PRO A 146 9.91 -12.36 1.83
N GLU A 147 10.97 -11.56 1.70
CA GLU A 147 12.29 -11.90 2.24
C GLU A 147 12.27 -11.98 3.77
N LEU A 148 11.35 -11.26 4.42
CA LEU A 148 11.14 -11.27 5.87
C LEU A 148 10.23 -12.43 6.32
N THR A 149 9.36 -12.90 5.43
CA THR A 149 8.40 -13.99 5.68
C THR A 149 8.19 -14.85 4.42
N PRO A 150 9.16 -15.72 4.05
CA PRO A 150 9.19 -16.39 2.75
C PRO A 150 8.04 -17.38 2.53
N ASP A 151 7.54 -17.98 3.61
CA ASP A 151 6.42 -18.92 3.57
C ASP A 151 5.05 -18.25 3.80
N GLY A 152 5.01 -16.92 3.89
CA GLY A 152 3.84 -16.17 4.33
C GLY A 152 3.43 -16.48 5.78
N PRO A 153 2.27 -15.96 6.23
CA PRO A 153 1.83 -16.11 7.59
C PRO A 153 1.12 -17.46 7.79
N ARG A 154 1.72 -18.35 8.61
CA ARG A 154 1.13 -19.67 8.92
C ARG A 154 0.16 -19.65 10.10
N THR A 155 0.16 -18.59 10.90
CA THR A 155 -0.74 -18.41 12.05
C THR A 155 -1.49 -17.09 11.97
N ALA A 156 -2.56 -16.95 12.75
CA ALA A 156 -3.33 -15.72 12.82
C ALA A 156 -2.48 -14.55 13.36
N GLU A 157 -1.57 -14.83 14.28
CA GLU A 157 -0.63 -13.85 14.85
C GLU A 157 0.39 -13.39 13.80
N ALA A 158 0.95 -14.33 13.03
CA ALA A 158 1.85 -13.97 11.93
C ALA A 158 1.14 -13.12 10.87
N ALA A 159 -0.11 -13.48 10.54
CA ALA A 159 -0.93 -12.72 9.59
C ALA A 159 -1.24 -11.31 10.11
N TRP A 160 -1.50 -11.19 11.42
CA TRP A 160 -1.69 -9.90 12.09
C TRP A 160 -0.45 -9.01 11.99
N VAL A 161 0.72 -9.55 12.31
CA VAL A 161 2.00 -8.82 12.22
C VAL A 161 2.25 -8.37 10.78
N GLN A 162 2.04 -9.25 9.80
CA GLN A 162 2.22 -8.91 8.39
C GLN A 162 1.24 -7.83 7.93
N LEU A 163 -0.04 -7.91 8.34
CA LEU A 163 -1.04 -6.87 8.03
C LEU A 163 -0.60 -5.50 8.58
N ARG A 164 -0.10 -5.45 9.82
CA ARG A 164 0.41 -4.22 10.43
C ARG A 164 1.65 -3.67 9.72
N LEU A 165 2.57 -4.54 9.31
CA LEU A 165 3.76 -4.15 8.54
C LEU A 165 3.38 -3.57 7.17
N GLN A 166 2.48 -4.24 6.44
CA GLN A 166 1.99 -3.74 5.15
C GLN A 166 1.29 -2.40 5.28
N HIS A 167 0.47 -2.23 6.32
CA HIS A 167 -0.21 -0.96 6.58
C HIS A 167 0.77 0.18 6.89
N ALA A 168 1.77 -0.09 7.74
CA ALA A 168 2.81 0.88 8.05
C ALA A 168 3.63 1.27 6.81
N LEU A 169 3.98 0.30 5.96
CA LEU A 169 4.68 0.53 4.70
C LEU A 169 3.86 1.41 3.75
N ARG A 170 2.57 1.13 3.58
CA ARG A 170 1.69 1.94 2.72
C ARG A 170 1.64 3.39 3.19
N ARG A 171 1.42 3.61 4.48
CA ARG A 171 1.32 4.97 5.05
C ARG A 171 2.65 5.72 5.01
N SER A 172 3.78 5.02 5.19
CA SER A 172 5.09 5.67 5.14
C SER A 172 5.51 6.07 3.72
N VAL A 173 5.05 5.34 2.70
CA VAL A 173 5.44 5.58 1.30
C VAL A 173 4.44 6.44 0.56
N LEU A 174 3.14 6.15 0.69
CA LEU A 174 2.06 6.85 -0.03
C LEU A 174 1.55 8.07 0.73
N GLY A 175 1.87 8.18 2.02
CA GLY A 175 1.20 9.10 2.94
C GLY A 175 -0.09 8.51 3.48
N GLU A 176 -0.49 9.00 4.66
CA GLU A 176 -1.66 8.52 5.40
C GLU A 176 -2.96 8.61 4.60
N ALA A 177 -3.29 9.80 4.07
CA ALA A 177 -4.54 10.03 3.34
C ALA A 177 -4.68 9.11 2.11
N VAL A 178 -3.64 9.01 1.28
CA VAL A 178 -3.67 8.18 0.05
C VAL A 178 -3.68 6.69 0.39
N ALA A 179 -2.91 6.27 1.40
CA ALA A 179 -2.92 4.88 1.84
C ALA A 179 -4.30 4.45 2.37
N ASP A 180 -4.96 5.32 3.15
CA ASP A 180 -6.28 5.02 3.71
C ASP A 180 -7.37 5.04 2.63
N GLN A 181 -7.27 5.96 1.66
CA GLN A 181 -8.16 6.02 0.51
C GLN A 181 -8.01 4.82 -0.44
N LEU A 182 -6.80 4.28 -0.63
CA LEU A 182 -6.59 3.11 -1.49
C LEU A 182 -6.85 1.79 -0.78
N TYR A 183 -6.48 1.68 0.50
CA TYR A 183 -6.37 0.40 1.19
C TYR A 183 -7.15 0.32 2.50
N GLY A 184 -7.71 1.43 3.00
CA GLY A 184 -8.32 1.48 4.32
C GLY A 184 -9.47 0.48 4.45
N THR A 185 -10.33 0.38 3.44
CA THR A 185 -11.46 -0.56 3.46
C THR A 185 -10.99 -2.02 3.51
N ALA A 186 -10.05 -2.40 2.64
CA ALA A 186 -9.49 -3.76 2.62
C ALA A 186 -8.70 -4.09 3.90
N HIS A 187 -7.95 -3.12 4.43
CA HIS A 187 -7.20 -3.25 5.69
C HIS A 187 -8.16 -3.55 6.85
N ARG A 188 -9.20 -2.73 7.04
CA ARG A 188 -10.19 -2.89 8.12
C ARG A 188 -10.90 -4.24 8.04
N MET A 189 -11.32 -4.67 6.84
CA MET A 189 -11.97 -5.97 6.69
C MET A 189 -11.05 -7.12 7.09
N THR A 190 -9.79 -7.06 6.66
CA THR A 190 -8.78 -8.06 7.03
C THR A 190 -8.50 -8.03 8.54
N GLU A 191 -8.42 -6.83 9.11
CA GLU A 191 -8.20 -6.60 10.54
C GLU A 191 -9.31 -7.25 11.39
N ILE A 192 -10.57 -6.97 11.06
CA ILE A 192 -11.75 -7.54 11.75
C ILE A 192 -11.71 -9.07 11.71
N HIS A 193 -11.44 -9.66 10.54
CA HIS A 193 -11.38 -11.11 10.39
C HIS A 193 -10.25 -11.73 11.22
N LEU A 194 -9.07 -11.12 11.24
CA LEU A 194 -7.93 -11.61 12.01
C LEU A 194 -8.14 -11.46 13.51
N VAL A 195 -8.61 -10.31 13.99
CA VAL A 195 -8.88 -10.09 15.42
C VAL A 195 -9.95 -11.05 15.91
N ARG A 196 -11.02 -11.24 15.15
CA ARG A 196 -12.05 -12.23 15.50
C ARG A 196 -11.44 -13.62 15.63
N ARG A 197 -10.60 -14.04 14.69
CA ARG A 197 -9.93 -15.35 14.75
C ARG A 197 -9.03 -15.49 15.97
N LEU A 198 -8.22 -14.47 16.27
CA LEU A 198 -7.34 -14.45 17.44
C LEU A 198 -8.14 -14.56 18.75
N ILE A 199 -9.25 -13.84 18.88
CA ILE A 199 -10.12 -13.90 20.05
C ILE A 199 -10.79 -15.29 20.17
N MET A 200 -11.23 -15.88 19.06
CA MET A 200 -11.85 -17.22 19.09
C MET A 200 -10.88 -18.32 19.52
N GLN A 201 -9.59 -18.18 19.20
CA GLN A 201 -8.54 -19.12 19.57
C GLN A 201 -8.12 -19.06 21.05
N ARG A 202 -8.62 -18.08 21.81
CA ARG A 202 -8.31 -17.96 23.24
C ARG A 202 -9.09 -18.99 24.06
N GLU A 203 -8.34 -19.83 24.78
CA GLU A 203 -8.90 -20.83 25.70
C GLU A 203 -9.19 -20.24 27.09
N ASP A 204 -8.61 -19.08 27.40
CA ASP A 204 -8.75 -18.40 28.68
C ASP A 204 -10.01 -17.53 28.79
N LEU A 205 -10.83 -17.48 27.73
CA LEU A 205 -12.05 -16.67 27.66
C LEU A 205 -13.29 -17.52 27.43
N ASP A 206 -14.35 -17.19 28.14
CA ASP A 206 -15.69 -17.68 27.82
C ASP A 206 -16.31 -16.97 26.60
N ASP A 207 -17.43 -17.47 26.12
CA ASP A 207 -18.11 -16.94 24.94
C ASP A 207 -18.60 -15.50 25.14
N ALA A 208 -19.03 -15.13 26.35
CA ALA A 208 -19.50 -13.77 26.63
C ALA A 208 -18.35 -12.76 26.58
N GLN A 209 -17.20 -13.11 27.18
CA GLN A 209 -15.98 -12.33 27.15
C GLN A 209 -15.44 -12.18 25.73
N LYS A 210 -15.45 -13.26 24.95
CA LYS A 210 -15.08 -13.26 23.53
C LYS A 210 -15.95 -12.30 22.72
N GLN A 211 -17.27 -12.37 22.86
CA GLN A 211 -18.20 -11.47 22.16
C GLN A 211 -18.03 -10.02 22.59
N HIS A 212 -17.79 -9.77 23.87
CA HIS A 212 -17.51 -8.42 24.37
C HIS A 212 -16.25 -7.82 23.74
N LEU A 213 -15.15 -8.58 23.66
CA LEU A 213 -13.91 -8.10 23.05
C LEU A 213 -14.05 -7.83 21.55
N ILE A 214 -14.77 -8.70 20.82
CA ILE A 214 -15.04 -8.47 19.39
C ILE A 214 -15.82 -7.17 19.20
N ARG A 215 -16.90 -6.97 19.97
CA ARG A 215 -17.72 -5.76 19.87
C ARG A 215 -16.92 -4.50 20.18
N LYS A 216 -16.15 -4.52 21.28
CA LYS A 216 -15.29 -3.40 21.67
C LYS A 216 -14.30 -3.03 20.57
N HIS A 217 -13.71 -4.02 19.90
CA HIS A 217 -12.80 -3.77 18.79
C HIS A 217 -13.53 -3.17 17.56
N MET A 218 -14.70 -3.70 17.21
CA MET A 218 -15.51 -3.14 16.11
C MET A 218 -15.93 -1.68 16.39
N GLU A 219 -16.31 -1.36 17.63
CA GLU A 219 -16.64 0.01 18.04
C GLU A 219 -15.44 0.96 17.88
N ALA A 220 -14.23 0.52 18.26
CA ALA A 220 -13.02 1.33 18.10
C ALA A 220 -12.71 1.66 16.62
N LEU A 221 -12.94 0.71 15.71
CA LEU A 221 -12.73 0.91 14.27
C LEU A 221 -13.75 1.85 13.62
N VAL A 222 -14.91 2.08 14.24
CA VAL A 222 -15.89 3.05 13.76
C VAL A 222 -15.52 4.46 14.22
N VAL A 223 -15.06 4.62 15.47
CA VAL A 223 -14.64 5.92 16.01
C VAL A 223 -13.46 6.51 15.24
N ASP A 224 -12.52 5.67 14.78
CA ASP A 224 -11.41 6.08 13.92
C ASP A 224 -11.86 6.55 12.51
N GLN A 225 -13.12 6.33 12.10
CA GLN A 225 -13.63 6.85 10.81
C GLN A 225 -14.09 8.30 10.91
N ASP A 226 -14.74 8.65 12.03
CA ASP A 226 -15.30 9.98 12.23
C ASP A 226 -14.22 11.05 12.47
N SER A 227 -13.03 10.64 12.94
CA SER A 227 -11.87 11.51 13.13
C SER A 227 -11.17 11.90 11.83
N VAL A 228 -11.21 11.07 10.78
CA VAL A 228 -10.60 11.36 9.47
C VAL A 228 -11.52 12.19 8.56
N GLY A 229 -12.83 12.16 8.80
CA GLY A 229 -13.81 12.99 8.07
C GLY A 229 -13.98 14.43 8.59
N SER A 230 -13.19 14.83 9.59
CA SER A 230 -13.38 16.07 10.36
C SER A 230 -12.15 17.00 10.33
N GLU A 231 -11.59 17.30 9.15
CA GLU A 231 -10.73 18.48 8.98
C GLU A 231 -11.28 19.35 7.84
N PRO A 232 -11.59 20.64 8.11
CA PRO A 232 -12.10 21.61 7.13
C PRO A 232 -11.02 22.17 6.19
#